data_AF-A0A381SVM7-F1
#
_entry.id   AF-A0A381SVM7-F1
#
_cell.length_a   1.000
_cell.length_b   1.000
_cell.length_c   1.000
_cell.angle_alpha   90.00
_cell.angle_beta   90.00
_cell.angle_gamma   90.00
#
_symmetry.space_group_name_H-M   'P 1'
#
loop_
_entity.id
_entity.type
_entity.pdbx_description
1 polymer ?
#
loop_
_entity_poly.entity_id
_entity_poly.type
_entity_poly.pdbx_seq_one_letter_code
_entity_poly.pdbx_strand_id
1 'polypeptide(L)'
;MPVNHYFQGGKGIGNAAEQRLHEDIIVEGLKIYGQDVYYLPRTLVNKDLILGEDVSSRFDDSYLIEMYFENNTGFAGEQEIISKFGLEIRDDTSLMVSKRSWKNLVG
;
A
#
# COMPACT_ATOMS: atom_id res chain seq x y z
N MET A 1 18.21 -34.13 5.15
CA MET A 1 17.26 -35.20 4.79
C MET A 1 17.23 -35.29 3.27
N PRO A 2 17.28 -36.48 2.65
CA PRO A 2 17.14 -36.59 1.20
C PRO A 2 15.67 -36.32 0.84
N VAL A 3 15.41 -35.29 0.03
CA VAL A 3 14.07 -35.04 -0.53
C VAL A 3 13.99 -35.63 -1.94
N ASN A 4 12.83 -36.09 -2.38
CA ASN A 4 12.65 -36.73 -3.69
C ASN A 4 13.06 -35.78 -4.85
N HIS A 5 13.68 -36.30 -5.91
CA HIS A 5 14.16 -35.53 -7.08
C HIS A 5 13.08 -34.61 -7.69
N TYR A 6 11.80 -35.02 -7.65
CA TYR A 6 10.66 -34.19 -8.04
C TYR A 6 10.54 -32.86 -7.27
N PHE A 7 11.03 -32.81 -6.02
CA PHE A 7 11.04 -31.61 -5.17
C PHE A 7 12.40 -30.90 -5.14
N GLN A 8 13.43 -31.41 -5.84
CA GLN A 8 14.77 -30.82 -5.87
C GLN A 8 15.01 -29.90 -7.08
N GLY A 9 14.31 -30.12 -8.19
CA GLY A 9 14.60 -29.46 -9.48
C GLY A 9 13.99 -28.08 -9.69
N GLY A 10 13.41 -27.45 -8.67
CA GLY A 10 12.71 -26.15 -8.80
C GLY A 10 11.46 -26.16 -9.70
N LYS A 11 11.06 -27.34 -10.21
CA LYS A 11 9.86 -27.58 -11.03
C LYS A 11 8.72 -28.25 -10.27
N GLY A 12 8.86 -28.42 -8.94
CA GLY A 12 7.83 -28.95 -8.06
C GLY A 12 6.97 -27.86 -7.43
N ILE A 13 6.14 -28.24 -6.45
CA ILE A 13 5.27 -27.34 -5.66
C ILE A 13 6.14 -26.25 -5.00
N GLY A 14 5.83 -24.97 -5.26
CA GLY A 14 6.63 -23.82 -4.79
C GLY A 14 7.64 -23.29 -5.82
N ASN A 15 7.44 -23.57 -7.10
CA ASN A 15 8.25 -23.01 -8.18
C ASN A 15 8.07 -21.47 -8.24
N ALA A 16 9.14 -20.74 -8.55
CA ALA A 16 9.09 -19.29 -8.75
C ALA A 16 8.11 -18.86 -9.86
N ALA A 17 7.75 -19.76 -10.78
CA ALA A 17 6.69 -19.51 -11.75
C ALA A 17 5.29 -19.47 -11.09
N GLU A 18 5.01 -20.37 -10.14
CA GLU A 18 3.75 -20.39 -9.39
C GLU A 18 3.64 -19.15 -8.49
N GLN A 19 4.72 -18.78 -7.81
CA GLN A 19 4.75 -17.55 -7.01
C GLN A 19 4.42 -16.32 -7.86
N ARG A 20 5.03 -16.21 -9.05
CA ARG A 20 4.74 -15.10 -9.97
C ARG A 20 3.29 -15.11 -10.44
N LEU A 21 2.74 -16.28 -10.76
CA LEU A 21 1.34 -16.40 -11.16
C LEU A 21 0.39 -15.91 -10.06
N HIS A 22 0.65 -16.25 -8.79
CA HIS A 22 -0.13 -15.73 -7.67
C HIS A 22 -0.05 -14.20 -7.58
N GLU A 23 1.15 -13.63 -7.70
CA GLU A 23 1.35 -12.19 -7.71
C GLU A 23 0.65 -11.52 -8.91
N ASP A 24 0.68 -12.15 -10.09
CA ASP A 24 0.00 -11.68 -11.30
C ASP A 24 -1.50 -11.61 -11.11
N ILE A 25 -2.12 -12.68 -10.58
CA ILE A 25 -3.56 -12.70 -10.34
C ILE A 25 -3.98 -11.62 -9.34
N ILE A 26 -3.18 -11.37 -8.30
CA ILE A 26 -3.46 -10.29 -7.33
C ILE A 26 -3.38 -8.92 -7.99
N VAL A 27 -2.35 -8.67 -8.81
CA VAL A 27 -2.20 -7.40 -9.53
C VAL A 27 -3.34 -7.19 -10.52
N GLU A 28 -3.72 -8.22 -11.27
CA GLU A 28 -4.85 -8.13 -12.20
C GLU A 28 -6.18 -7.91 -11.45
N GLY A 29 -6.38 -8.56 -10.30
CA GLY A 29 -7.53 -8.29 -9.44
C GLY A 29 -7.59 -6.82 -8.99
N LEU A 30 -6.46 -6.24 -8.57
CA LEU A 30 -6.36 -4.83 -8.20
C LEU A 30 -6.63 -3.89 -9.39
N LYS A 31 -6.23 -4.25 -10.61
CA LYS A 31 -6.53 -3.45 -11.81
C LYS A 31 -8.00 -3.50 -12.20
N ILE A 32 -8.66 -4.64 -12.01
CA ILE A 32 -10.08 -4.81 -12.38
C ILE A 32 -10.99 -4.14 -11.36
N TYR A 33 -10.70 -4.29 -10.07
CA TYR A 33 -11.59 -3.87 -8.99
C TYR A 33 -11.11 -2.64 -8.20
N GLY A 34 -9.84 -2.27 -8.36
CA GLY A 34 -9.28 -1.08 -7.73
C GLY A 34 -9.57 0.19 -8.52
N GLN A 35 -9.06 1.29 -7.98
CA GLN A 35 -9.12 2.61 -8.56
C GLN A 35 -7.70 3.10 -8.85
N ASP A 36 -7.54 3.86 -9.93
CA ASP A 36 -6.30 4.57 -10.24
C ASP A 36 -6.10 5.72 -9.24
N VAL A 37 -5.04 5.64 -8.43
CA VAL A 37 -4.71 6.61 -7.38
C VAL A 37 -3.33 7.20 -7.64
N TYR A 38 -3.18 8.52 -7.41
CA TYR A 38 -1.87 9.16 -7.41
C TYR A 38 -1.25 9.11 -6.01
N TYR A 39 -0.13 8.40 -5.88
CA TYR A 39 0.71 8.45 -4.70
C TYR A 39 1.74 9.58 -4.82
N LEU A 40 1.77 10.46 -3.82
CA LEU A 40 2.63 11.64 -3.74
C LEU A 40 3.56 11.51 -2.52
N PRO A 41 4.83 11.08 -2.69
CA PRO A 41 5.75 11.01 -1.56
C PRO A 41 6.09 12.41 -1.05
N ARG A 42 6.10 12.57 0.28
CA ARG A 42 6.49 13.80 0.94
C ARG A 42 8.01 13.95 0.92
N THR A 43 8.54 15.02 0.33
CA THR A 43 9.95 15.41 0.44
C THR A 43 10.12 16.47 1.53
N LEU A 44 11.06 16.23 2.44
CA LEU A 44 11.37 17.14 3.55
C LEU A 44 12.47 18.09 3.08
N VAL A 45 12.12 19.36 2.86
CA VAL A 45 13.03 20.35 2.28
C VAL A 45 13.96 20.95 3.32
N ASN A 46 13.48 21.21 4.54
CA ASN A 46 14.26 21.81 5.61
C ASN A 46 13.83 21.27 6.98
N LYS A 47 14.57 20.30 7.51
CA LYS A 47 14.45 19.90 8.91
C LYS A 47 15.23 20.89 9.76
N ASP A 48 14.54 21.76 10.51
CA ASP A 48 15.21 22.51 11.57
C ASP A 48 15.57 21.56 12.71
N LEU A 49 16.87 21.29 12.85
CA LEU A 49 17.43 20.39 13.87
C LEU A 49 17.38 21.00 15.28
N ILE A 50 17.16 22.30 15.41
CA ILE A 50 17.28 23.03 16.68
C ILE A 50 15.92 23.26 17.33
N LEU A 51 14.90 23.66 16.56
CA LEU A 51 13.56 23.95 17.07
C LEU A 51 12.53 22.86 16.77
N GLY A 52 12.85 21.88 15.91
CA GLY A 52 11.95 20.79 15.55
C GLY A 52 10.70 21.24 14.78
N GLU A 53 10.67 22.50 14.33
CA GLU A 53 9.58 23.05 13.53
C GLU A 53 9.82 22.74 12.05
N ASP A 54 8.83 22.15 11.40
CA ASP A 54 8.94 21.63 10.04
C ASP A 54 8.51 22.72 9.05
N VAL A 55 9.48 23.34 8.36
CA VAL A 55 9.21 24.43 7.42
C VAL A 55 9.03 23.88 6.01
N SER A 56 7.76 23.63 5.68
CA SER A 56 7.25 23.29 4.34
C SER A 56 7.44 21.85 3.86
N SER A 57 6.30 21.17 3.67
CA SER A 57 6.21 19.90 2.93
C SER A 57 6.26 20.18 1.44
N ARG A 58 7.10 19.48 0.70
CA ARG A 58 7.13 19.53 -0.77
C ARG A 58 6.71 18.19 -1.36
N PHE A 59 6.02 18.27 -2.50
CA PHE A 59 5.54 17.11 -3.26
C PHE A 59 5.89 17.36 -4.73
N ASP A 60 7.00 16.80 -5.19
CA ASP A 60 7.49 16.99 -6.56
C ASP A 60 7.16 15.83 -7.50
N ASP A 61 7.00 14.63 -6.95
CA ASP A 61 6.81 13.40 -7.71
C ASP A 61 5.38 12.88 -7.52
N SER A 62 4.84 12.27 -8.58
CA SER A 62 3.56 11.56 -8.53
C SER A 62 3.66 10.20 -9.21
N TYR A 63 3.07 9.19 -8.58
CA TYR A 63 3.06 7.82 -9.07
C TYR A 63 1.63 7.37 -9.23
N LEU A 64 1.21 7.09 -10.46
CA LEU A 64 -0.09 6.49 -10.73
C LEU A 64 -0.02 5.00 -10.40
N ILE A 65 -0.85 4.54 -9.47
CA ILE A 65 -0.85 3.16 -8.99
C ILE A 65 -2.27 2.68 -8.69
N GLU A 66 -2.54 1.42 -8.99
CA GLU A 66 -3.84 0.82 -8.75
C GLU A 66 -3.97 0.40 -7.27
N MET A 67 -4.96 0.97 -6.58
CA MET A 67 -5.23 0.67 -5.17
C MET A 67 -6.69 0.29 -4.95
N TYR A 68 -6.94 -0.59 -4.00
CA TYR A 68 -8.29 -1.01 -3.61
C TYR A 68 -8.65 -0.45 -2.24
N PHE A 69 -9.85 0.12 -2.11
CA PHE A 69 -10.36 0.58 -0.81
C PHE A 69 -10.75 -0.60 0.06
N GLU A 70 -10.07 -0.77 1.19
CA GLU A 70 -10.38 -1.85 2.14
C GLU A 70 -11.71 -1.59 2.86
N ASN A 71 -12.01 -0.33 3.16
CA ASN A 71 -13.26 0.07 3.80
C ASN A 71 -14.41 0.13 2.78
N ASN A 72 -15.04 -1.02 2.54
CA ASN A 72 -16.32 -1.12 1.80
C ASN A 72 -17.54 -1.20 2.75
N THR A 73 -17.33 -1.09 4.06
CA THR A 73 -18.40 -1.17 5.08
C THR A 73 -19.06 0.18 5.30
N GLY A 74 -19.62 0.72 4.22
CA GLY A 74 -20.44 1.92 4.25
C GLY A 74 -19.66 3.16 4.68
N PHE A 75 -20.09 4.29 4.15
CA PHE A 75 -19.96 5.55 4.85
C PHE A 75 -20.77 5.44 6.14
N ALA A 76 -20.27 4.70 7.15
CA ALA A 76 -20.80 4.73 8.50
C ALA A 76 -20.39 6.09 9.04
N GLY A 77 -21.22 7.08 8.69
CA GLY A 77 -20.96 8.49 8.83
C GLY A 77 -20.34 8.82 10.17
N GLU A 78 -19.36 9.71 10.13
CA GLU A 78 -18.91 10.50 11.26
C GLU A 78 -18.93 9.70 12.57
N GLN A 79 -17.94 8.81 12.76
CA GLN A 79 -17.67 8.27 14.09
C GLN A 79 -17.13 9.41 14.96
N GLU A 80 -18.06 10.26 15.37
CA GLU A 80 -17.87 11.34 16.31
C GLU A 80 -17.57 10.70 17.67
N ILE A 81 -16.31 10.40 17.93
CA ILE A 81 -15.89 9.95 19.25
C ILE A 81 -15.92 11.18 20.15
N ILE A 82 -17.07 11.42 20.79
CA ILE A 82 -17.17 12.44 21.84
C ILE A 82 -16.32 11.96 23.03
N SER A 83 -15.07 12.40 23.05
CA SER A 83 -14.18 12.26 24.20
C SER A 83 -14.51 13.34 25.22
N LYS A 84 -14.30 13.06 26.51
CA LYS A 84 -14.49 14.02 27.61
C LYS A 84 -13.60 15.28 27.48
N PHE A 85 -12.69 15.31 26.51
CA PHE A 85 -11.73 16.39 26.23
C PHE A 85 -11.88 17.04 24.85
N GLY A 86 -12.85 16.64 24.02
CA GLY A 86 -13.09 17.28 22.73
C GLY A 86 -13.63 16.36 21.64
N LEU A 87 -14.01 17.00 20.53
CA LEU A 87 -14.43 16.39 19.28
C LEU A 87 -13.20 15.97 18.47
N GLU A 88 -12.98 14.67 18.29
CA GLU A 88 -11.95 14.15 17.39
C GLU A 88 -12.62 13.50 16.18
N ILE A 89 -12.63 14.22 15.05
CA ILE A 89 -13.10 13.68 13.77
C ILE A 89 -11.92 12.94 13.15
N ARG A 90 -11.97 11.60 13.13
CA ARG A 90 -11.00 10.77 12.40
C ARG A 90 -11.59 10.33 11.08
N ASP A 91 -11.14 10.96 10.00
CA ASP A 91 -11.42 10.51 8.63
C ASP A 91 -10.19 9.76 8.11
N ASP A 92 -10.14 8.45 8.38
CA ASP A 92 -9.06 7.58 7.93
C ASP A 92 -9.60 6.61 6.87
N THR A 93 -8.94 6.57 5.72
CA THR A 93 -9.23 5.62 4.64
C THR A 93 -8.06 4.69 4.40
N SER A 94 -8.31 3.37 4.46
CA SER A 94 -7.31 2.34 4.17
C SER A 94 -7.36 1.93 2.70
N LEU A 95 -6.20 2.00 2.03
CA LEU A 95 -5.99 1.57 0.65
C LEU A 95 -5.00 0.41 0.62
N MET A 96 -5.36 -0.65 -0.09
CA MET A 96 -4.51 -1.81 -0.32
C MET A 96 -3.82 -1.71 -1.68
N VAL A 97 -2.52 -1.95 -1.69
CA VAL A 97 -1.68 -1.95 -2.89
C VAL A 97 -0.88 -3.24 -2.99
N SER A 98 -0.62 -3.68 -4.23
CA SER A 98 0.25 -4.84 -4.46
C SER A 98 1.71 -4.48 -4.12
N LYS A 99 2.35 -5.33 -3.32
CA LYS A 99 3.78 -5.17 -2.96
C LYS A 99 4.69 -5.11 -4.19
N ARG A 100 4.34 -5.84 -5.24
CA ARG A 100 5.12 -5.89 -6.49
C ARG A 100 4.96 -4.60 -7.30
N SER A 101 3.73 -4.11 -7.44
CA SER A 101 3.44 -2.83 -8.10
C SER A 101 4.15 -1.69 -7.38
N TRP A 102 4.09 -1.68 -6.04
CA TRP A 102 4.80 -0.71 -5.22
C TRP A 102 6.31 -0.68 -5.50
N LYS A 103 6.96 -1.85 -5.46
CA LYS A 103 8.41 -1.96 -5.74
C LYS A 103 8.79 -1.55 -7.16
N ASN A 104 7.91 -1.79 -8.13
CA ASN A 104 8.16 -1.45 -9.52
C ASN A 104 8.03 0.05 -9.80
N LEU A 105 7.14 0.74 -9.08
CA LEU A 105 6.83 2.15 -9.31
C LEU A 105 7.60 3.09 -8.37
N VAL A 106 7.66 2.74 -7.08
CA VAL A 106 8.18 3.62 -6.02
C VAL A 106 9.57 3.17 -5.53
N GLY A 107 9.73 1.87 -5.21
CA GLY A 107 11.00 1.29 -4.71
C GLY A 107 10.86 0.43 -3.46
#